data_AF-A0A1I6RLC8-F1
#
_entry.id   AF-A0A1I6RLC8-F1
#
_cell.length_a   1.000
_cell.length_b   1.000
_cell.length_c   1.000
_cell.angle_alpha   90.00
_cell.angle_beta   90.00
_cell.angle_gamma   90.00
#
_symmetry.space_group_name_H-M   'P 1'
#
loop_
_entity.id
_entity.type
_entity.pdbx_description
1 polymer ?
#
loop_
_entity_poly.entity_id
_entity_poly.type
_entity_poly.pdbx_seq_one_letter_code
_entity_poly.pdbx_strand_id
1 'polypeptide(L)' 'MSKNTENLEHGIIPAGTRIKLYEGSITILEDTVVDANQEWINKAIKDQDDFFNQEKCYMDTSSKKSIG' A
#
# COMPACT_ATOMS: atom_id res chain seq x y z
N MET A 1 -7.37 7.15 -38.84
CA MET A 1 -7.39 8.04 -37.66
C MET A 1 -8.18 7.35 -36.56
N SER A 2 -7.51 6.73 -35.60
CA SER A 2 -7.30 7.28 -34.25
C SER A 2 -8.58 7.45 -33.44
N LYS A 3 -8.82 6.50 -32.54
CA LYS A 3 -8.85 6.72 -31.07
C LYS A 3 -9.48 5.49 -30.42
N ASN A 4 -8.65 4.46 -30.19
CA ASN A 4 -8.89 3.57 -29.06
C ASN A 4 -8.54 4.39 -27.83
N THR A 5 -9.47 5.25 -27.38
CA THR A 5 -9.41 5.82 -26.05
C THR A 5 -9.86 4.70 -25.12
N GLU A 6 -9.00 3.70 -24.93
CA GLU A 6 -9.08 2.90 -23.71
C GLU A 6 -9.06 3.93 -22.59
N ASN A 7 -10.16 4.01 -21.84
CA ASN A 7 -10.13 4.55 -20.48
C ASN A 7 -9.22 3.59 -19.70
N LEU A 8 -7.91 3.66 -19.96
CA LEU A 8 -6.93 3.15 -19.03
C LEU A 8 -7.17 4.00 -17.80
N GLU A 9 -7.83 3.41 -16.81
CA GLU A 9 -8.06 4.04 -15.53
C GLU A 9 -6.68 4.23 -14.92
N HIS A 10 -6.09 5.41 -15.15
CA HIS A 10 -4.79 5.77 -14.63
C HIS A 10 -4.97 6.14 -13.17
N GLY A 11 -4.77 5.16 -12.30
CA GLY A 11 -4.77 5.40 -10.87
C GLY A 11 -3.46 6.05 -10.41
N ILE A 12 -3.54 6.76 -9.29
CA ILE A 12 -2.44 7.49 -8.70
C ILE A 12 -2.06 6.81 -7.39
N ILE A 13 -0.78 6.51 -7.25
CA ILE A 13 -0.18 6.10 -5.99
C ILE A 13 0.36 7.38 -5.32
N PRO A 14 -0.17 7.77 -4.15
CA PRO A 14 0.26 8.99 -3.50
C PRO A 14 1.68 8.87 -2.93
N ALA A 15 2.39 9.99 -2.87
CA ALA A 15 3.66 10.13 -2.18
C ALA A 15 3.55 9.67 -0.72
N GLY A 16 4.60 9.05 -0.20
CA GLY A 16 4.64 8.44 1.13
C GLY A 16 4.09 7.02 1.18
N THR A 17 3.47 6.51 0.12
CA THR A 17 3.06 5.09 0.03
C THR A 17 4.29 4.20 0.13
N ARG A 18 4.32 3.33 1.14
CA ARG A 18 5.37 2.33 1.31
C ARG A 18 4.91 1.04 0.65
N ILE A 19 5.57 0.55 -0.40
CA ILE A 19 5.22 -0.67 -1.16
C ILE A 19 6.20 -1.80 -0.84
N LYS A 20 5.71 -3.03 -0.66
CA LYS A 20 6.53 -4.22 -0.39
C LYS A 20 6.74 -4.98 -1.69
N LEU A 21 7.99 -5.15 -2.08
CA LEU A 21 8.42 -5.90 -3.24
C LEU A 21 9.26 -7.07 -2.74
N TYR A 22 8.69 -8.28 -2.73
CA TYR A 22 9.33 -9.47 -2.18
C TYR A 22 9.75 -9.27 -0.71
N GLU A 23 11.05 -9.31 -0.43
CA GLU A 23 11.65 -9.12 0.90
C GLU A 23 11.98 -7.64 1.19
N GLY A 24 11.91 -6.77 0.18
CA GLY A 24 12.21 -5.34 0.30
C GLY A 24 10.95 -4.48 0.46
N SER A 25 11.13 -3.30 1.05
CA SER A 25 10.11 -2.25 1.02
C SER A 25 10.69 -0.98 0.41
N ILE A 26 9.96 -0.37 -0.51
CA ILE A 26 10.28 0.94 -1.11
C ILE A 26 9.25 1.97 -0.66
N THR A 27 9.62 3.25 -0.68
CA THR A 27 8.70 4.36 -0.42
C THR A 27 8.62 5.21 -1.67
N ILE A 28 7.39 5.46 -2.12
CA ILE A 28 7.11 6.37 -3.22
C ILE A 28 7.33 7.80 -2.72
N LEU A 29 8.21 8.55 -3.37
CA LEU A 29 8.58 9.91 -2.92
C LEU A 29 7.66 10.99 -3.49
N GLU A 30 7.02 10.71 -4.62
CA GLU A 30 6.20 11.65 -5.37
C GLU A 30 5.01 10.90 -6.00
N ASP A 31 3.90 11.59 -6.17
CA ASP A 31 2.66 11.01 -6.71
C ASP A 31 2.94 10.35 -8.06
N THR A 32 2.73 9.03 -8.13
CA THR A 32 3.09 8.22 -9.29
C THR A 32 1.83 7.74 -9.99
N VAL A 33 1.67 8.09 -11.27
CA VAL A 33 0.60 7.60 -12.12
C VAL A 33 0.94 6.18 -12.58
N VAL A 34 0.01 5.25 -12.41
CA VAL A 34 0.17 3.86 -12.84
C VAL A 34 -1.01 3.41 -13.69
N ASP A 35 -0.76 2.42 -14.53
CA ASP A 35 -1.77 1.80 -15.38
C ASP A 35 -2.57 0.77 -14.58
N ALA A 36 -3.37 1.25 -13.62
CA ALA A 36 -4.20 0.43 -12.76
C ALA A 36 -5.37 1.24 -12.20
N ASN A 37 -6.54 0.61 -12.10
CA ASN A 37 -7.72 1.26 -11.54
C ASN A 37 -7.49 1.70 -10.07
N GLN A 38 -7.89 2.93 -9.76
CA GLN A 38 -7.73 3.57 -8.46
C GLN A 38 -8.29 2.75 -7.30
N GLU A 39 -9.39 2.02 -7.48
CA GLU A 39 -9.99 1.17 -6.45
C GLU A 39 -9.04 0.03 -6.04
N TRP A 40 -8.37 -0.59 -7.01
CA TRP A 40 -7.39 -1.64 -6.76
C TRP A 40 -6.14 -1.11 -6.09
N ILE A 41 -5.69 0.09 -6.48
CA ILE A 41 -4.59 0.80 -5.82
C ILE A 41 -4.94 1.09 -4.35
N ASN A 42 -6.11 1.69 -4.10
CA ASN A 42 -6.57 2.02 -2.76
C ASN A 42 -6.69 0.76 -1.89
N LYS A 43 -7.18 -0.34 -2.47
CA LYS A 43 -7.26 -1.63 -1.79
C LYS A 43 -5.86 -2.16 -1.44
N ALA A 44 -4.91 -2.10 -2.37
CA ALA A 44 -3.54 -2.56 -2.14
C ALA A 44 -2.84 -1.73 -1.05
N ILE A 45 -3.00 -0.40 -1.06
CA ILE A 45 -2.46 0.49 -0.02
C ILE A 45 -3.05 0.13 1.35
N LYS A 46 -4.37 -0.11 1.42
CA LYS A 46 -5.05 -0.48 2.66
C LYS A 46 -4.62 -1.85 3.19
N ASP A 47 -4.53 -2.85 2.32
CA ASP A 47 -4.08 -4.20 2.68
C ASP A 47 -2.66 -4.17 3.24
N GLN A 48 -1.81 -3.32 2.66
CA GLN A 48 -0.46 -3.12 3.11
C GLN A 48 -0.35 -2.39 4.45
N ASP A 49 -1.14 -1.34 4.66
CA ASP A 49 -1.22 -0.66 5.96
C ASP A 49 -1.70 -1.63 7.04
N ASP A 50 -2.71 -2.45 6.75
CA ASP A 50 -3.22 -3.48 7.64
C ASP A 50 -2.17 -4.55 7.96
N PHE A 51 -1.41 -5.03 6.97
CA PHE A 51 -0.30 -5.96 7.20
C PHE A 51 0.74 -5.39 8.18
N PHE A 52 1.16 -4.13 7.98
CA PHE A 52 2.14 -3.49 8.86
C PHE A 52 1.55 -3.13 10.24
N ASN A 53 0.26 -2.82 10.31
CA ASN A 53 -0.40 -2.46 11.55
C ASN A 53 -0.82 -3.69 12.38
N GLN A 54 -1.14 -4.82 11.75
CA GLN A 54 -1.30 -6.11 12.43
C GLN A 54 -0.01 -6.50 13.14
N GLU A 55 1.15 -6.27 12.52
CA GLU A 55 2.46 -6.52 13.15
C GLU A 55 2.63 -5.70 14.45
N LYS A 56 2.06 -4.49 14.54
CA LYS A 56 2.04 -3.72 15.80
C LYS A 56 1.14 -4.36 16.86
N CYS A 57 -0.06 -4.79 16.51
CA CYS A 57 -0.99 -5.41 17.47
C CYS A 57 -0.41 -6.70 18.10
N TYR A 58 0.36 -7.49 17.37
CA TYR A 58 1.02 -8.68 17.93
C TYR A 58 2.17 -8.33 18.89
N MET A 59 2.82 -7.17 18.72
CA MET A 59 3.89 -6.72 19.62
C MET A 59 3.35 -6.10 20.92
N ASP A 60 2.20 -5.43 20.89
CA ASP A 60 1.53 -4.89 22.08
C ASP A 60 0.95 -5.98 23.02
N THR A 61 0.67 -7.18 22.49
CA THR A 61 0.20 -8.30 23.34
C THR A 61 1.33 -9.06 24.04
N SER A 62 2.57 -8.96 23.55
CA SER A 62 3.73 -9.60 24.22
C SER A 62 4.30 -8.79 25.39
N SER A 63 3.92 -7.51 25.54
CA SER A 63 4.43 -6.67 26.63
C SER A 63 3.62 -6.74 27.94
N LYS A 64 2.63 -7.64 28.05
CA LYS A 64 1.93 -7.95 29.32
C LYS A 64 2.30 -9.31 29.90
N LYS A 65 3.60 -9.65 29.90
CA LYS A 65 4.15 -10.65 30.83
C LYS A 65 5.17 -9.99 31.76
N SER A 66 4.70 -9.05 32.57
CA SER A 66 5.43 -8.57 33.75
C SER A 66 4.64 -8.96 35.00
N ILE A 67 5.05 -10.11 35.54
CA ILE A 67 5.14 -10.49 36.95
C ILE A 67 4.18 -9.76 37.91
N GLY A 68 3.22 -10.53 38.43
CA GLY A 68 2.53 -10.31 39.70
C GLY A 68 2.15 -11.67 40.26
#